data_AF-A0A438M8J1-F1
#
_entry.id   AF-A0A438M8J1-F1
#
_cell.length_a   1.000
_cell.length_b   1.000
_cell.length_c   1.000
_cell.angle_alpha   90.00
_cell.angle_beta   90.00
_cell.angle_gamma   90.00
#
_symmetry.space_group_name_H-M   'P 1'
#
loop_
_entity.id
_entity.type
_entity.pdbx_description
1 polymer ?
#
loop_
_entity_poly.entity_id
_entity_poly.type
_entity_poly.pdbx_seq_one_letter_code
_entity_poly.pdbx_strand_id
1 'polypeptide(L)'
;MWIAAAGLAAIVVGMVVWWLRRGPVSGDAGGLFEVERTWDWERRLTPEAEAAFMEGLRAYHDAGNTVRLMGEQGLLTTDDPPRLISLRLLADAFTALGDAAMHDPHGTVAALMARFTAAERPGVLHLRPEWLAGEVDGMDRAAFTDAVRAMVCPPGASWSSDEDRGALWVAVAVGEPAEEQAGVGTCQEANTMMLDLARVLDLYQEAREKQPDAAAGELLREVVSGVLAAGGPGLTWTRTPTPEERRVVADGLTR
;
A
#
# COMPACT_ATOMS: atom_id res chain seq x y z
N MET A 1 -33.05 -40.36 16.36
CA MET A 1 -32.92 -38.91 16.62
C MET A 1 -31.83 -38.66 17.69
N TRP A 2 -30.57 -39.05 17.42
CA TRP A 2 -29.43 -38.89 18.34
C TRP A 2 -28.10 -38.59 17.62
N ILE A 3 -28.12 -38.48 16.28
CA ILE A 3 -26.92 -38.26 15.45
C ILE A 3 -26.66 -36.76 15.22
N ALA A 4 -27.66 -35.90 15.40
CA ALA A 4 -27.51 -34.45 15.24
C ALA A 4 -26.79 -33.75 16.41
N ALA A 5 -26.68 -34.40 17.58
CA ALA A 5 -26.04 -33.81 18.76
C ALA A 5 -24.51 -33.99 18.78
N ALA A 6 -23.96 -34.96 18.04
CA ALA A 6 -22.53 -35.24 18.03
C ALA A 6 -21.72 -34.21 17.23
N GLY A 7 -22.32 -33.59 16.21
CA GLY A 7 -21.65 -32.59 15.36
C GLY A 7 -21.38 -31.26 16.07
N LEU A 8 -22.29 -30.82 16.94
CA LEU A 8 -22.11 -29.57 17.71
C LEU A 8 -21.06 -29.70 18.80
N ALA A 9 -20.94 -30.87 19.43
CA ALA A 9 -19.92 -31.11 20.44
C ALA A 9 -18.49 -31.11 19.85
N ALA A 10 -18.30 -31.62 18.63
CA ALA A 10 -16.99 -31.67 17.99
C ALA A 10 -16.45 -30.27 17.62
N ILE A 11 -17.33 -29.35 17.21
CA ILE A 11 -16.96 -27.97 16.88
C ILE A 11 -16.53 -27.20 18.15
N VAL A 12 -17.26 -27.37 19.25
CA VAL A 12 -16.92 -26.74 20.54
C VAL A 12 -15.60 -27.30 21.10
N VAL A 13 -15.35 -28.60 20.97
CA VAL A 13 -14.08 -29.22 21.42
C VAL A 13 -12.90 -28.76 20.57
N GLY A 14 -13.05 -28.63 19.24
CA GLY A 14 -12.02 -28.04 18.38
C GLY A 14 -11.68 -26.59 18.76
N MET A 15 -12.70 -25.81 19.12
CA MET A 15 -12.56 -24.41 19.55
C MET A 15 -11.84 -24.27 20.90
N VAL A 16 -12.14 -25.16 21.85
CA VAL A 16 -11.48 -25.19 23.17
C VAL A 16 -10.03 -25.68 23.06
N VAL A 17 -9.74 -26.64 22.17
CA VAL A 17 -8.38 -27.12 21.93
C VAL A 17 -7.52 -26.08 21.20
N TRP A 18 -8.10 -25.32 20.26
CA TRP A 18 -7.40 -24.20 19.62
C TRP A 18 -7.07 -23.08 20.63
N TRP A 19 -7.99 -22.78 21.56
CA TRP A 19 -7.76 -21.79 22.61
C TRP A 19 -6.75 -22.28 23.67
N LEU A 20 -6.78 -23.54 24.09
CA LEU A 20 -5.83 -24.13 25.04
C LEU A 20 -4.41 -24.29 24.47
N ARG A 21 -4.25 -24.35 23.14
CA ARG A 21 -2.92 -24.32 22.51
C ARG A 21 -2.25 -22.93 22.59
N ARG A 22 -3.01 -21.86 22.83
CA ARG A 22 -2.47 -20.59 23.33
C ARG A 22 -2.28 -20.73 24.84
N GLY A 23 -1.10 -21.16 25.26
CA GLY A 23 -0.80 -21.32 26.68
C GLY A 23 -1.05 -20.03 27.48
N PRO A 24 -1.47 -20.11 28.75
CA PRO A 24 -1.59 -18.95 29.60
C PRO A 24 -0.18 -18.46 29.95
N VAL A 25 0.22 -17.32 29.38
CA VAL A 25 1.37 -16.56 29.89
C VAL A 25 0.92 -15.93 31.18
N SER A 26 1.11 -16.65 32.28
CA SER A 26 0.92 -16.17 33.64
C SER A 26 2.28 -15.79 34.21
N GLY A 27 2.50 -14.50 34.49
CA GLY A 27 3.72 -14.02 35.12
C GLY A 27 3.94 -12.52 34.96
N ASP A 28 3.17 -11.74 35.73
CA ASP A 28 3.51 -10.43 36.31
C ASP A 28 4.72 -9.65 35.71
N ALA A 29 4.39 -8.68 34.86
CA ALA A 29 5.12 -7.42 34.76
C ALA A 29 4.14 -6.36 34.23
N GLY A 30 3.48 -5.65 35.15
CA GLY A 30 2.78 -4.39 34.89
C GLY A 30 3.77 -3.29 34.46
N GLY A 31 4.28 -3.45 33.25
CA GLY A 31 5.18 -2.54 32.53
C GLY A 31 4.98 -2.79 31.05
N LEU A 32 3.73 -2.67 30.60
CA LEU A 32 3.34 -2.58 29.20
C LEU A 32 4.11 -1.40 28.58
N PHE A 33 5.29 -1.67 28.05
CA PHE A 33 5.72 -0.99 26.85
C PHE A 33 4.69 -1.40 25.80
N GLU A 34 3.56 -0.70 25.75
CA GLU A 34 2.78 -0.61 24.52
C GLU A 34 3.80 -0.21 23.47
N VAL A 35 4.24 -1.17 22.65
CA VAL A 35 5.10 -0.89 21.51
C VAL A 35 4.33 0.16 20.73
N GLU A 36 4.87 1.37 20.72
CA GLU A 36 4.17 2.53 20.20
C GLU A 36 3.77 2.21 18.76
N ARG A 37 2.46 2.12 18.53
CA ARG A 37 1.91 1.80 17.20
C ARG A 37 2.41 2.83 16.24
N THR A 38 3.38 2.39 15.44
CA THR A 38 4.26 3.30 14.72
C THR A 38 3.55 3.82 13.47
N TRP A 39 2.57 3.07 12.96
CA TRP A 39 1.95 3.35 11.67
C TRP A 39 0.45 3.65 11.76
N ASP A 40 -0.02 4.59 10.93
CA ASP A 40 -1.42 5.03 10.91
C ASP A 40 -2.43 3.88 10.72
N TRP A 41 -2.08 2.91 9.89
CA TRP A 41 -2.94 1.77 9.61
C TRP A 41 -3.05 0.82 10.82
N GLU A 42 -2.00 0.69 11.64
CA GLU A 42 -2.04 -0.11 12.88
C GLU A 42 -2.99 0.53 13.89
N ARG A 43 -3.02 1.87 13.95
CA ARG A 43 -3.95 2.60 14.81
C ARG A 43 -5.42 2.45 14.43
N ARG A 44 -5.72 1.89 13.25
CA ARG A 44 -7.09 1.51 12.83
C ARG A 44 -7.58 0.20 13.44
N LEU A 45 -6.67 -0.59 13.99
CA LEU A 45 -6.95 -1.91 14.54
C LEU A 45 -6.83 -1.85 16.07
N THR A 46 -7.66 -2.58 16.81
CA THR A 46 -7.33 -2.88 18.22
C THR A 46 -6.14 -3.85 18.26
N PRO A 47 -5.42 -4.00 19.39
CA PRO A 47 -4.27 -4.92 19.45
C PRO A 47 -4.63 -6.35 19.04
N GLU A 48 -5.84 -6.80 19.39
CA GLU A 48 -6.35 -8.11 19.02
C GLU A 48 -6.68 -8.19 17.53
N ALA A 49 -7.31 -7.15 16.97
CA ALA A 49 -7.62 -7.08 15.54
C ALA A 49 -6.35 -7.01 14.68
N GLU A 50 -5.32 -6.33 15.16
CA GLU A 50 -4.01 -6.26 14.53
C GLU A 50 -3.35 -7.65 14.49
N ALA A 51 -3.32 -8.36 15.62
CA ALA A 51 -2.80 -9.71 15.69
C ALA A 51 -3.56 -10.67 14.75
N ALA A 52 -4.89 -10.60 14.74
CA ALA A 52 -5.72 -11.40 13.84
C ALA A 52 -5.50 -11.05 12.36
N PHE A 53 -5.42 -9.76 12.02
CA PHE A 53 -5.15 -9.29 10.66
C PHE A 53 -3.79 -9.79 10.16
N MET A 54 -2.75 -9.69 10.99
CA MET A 54 -1.41 -10.19 10.68
C MET A 54 -1.34 -11.71 10.58
N GLU A 55 -2.11 -12.44 11.40
CA GLU A 55 -2.29 -13.89 11.27
C GLU A 55 -2.93 -14.25 9.93
N GLY A 56 -3.97 -13.53 9.51
CA GLY A 56 -4.63 -13.71 8.22
C GLY A 56 -3.72 -13.44 7.03
N LEU A 57 -2.92 -12.36 7.06
CA LEU A 57 -1.93 -12.05 6.02
C LEU A 57 -0.84 -13.12 5.92
N ARG A 58 -0.36 -13.63 7.05
CA ARG A 58 0.62 -14.74 7.08
C ARG A 58 0.02 -16.01 6.49
N ALA A 59 -1.19 -16.38 6.89
CA ALA A 59 -1.87 -17.56 6.34
C ALA A 59 -2.11 -17.43 4.83
N TYR A 60 -2.45 -16.24 4.35
CA TYR A 60 -2.60 -15.95 2.92
C TYR A 60 -1.28 -16.14 2.16
N HIS A 61 -0.16 -15.69 2.73
CA HIS A 61 1.20 -15.93 2.22
C HIS A 61 1.54 -17.43 2.17
N ASP A 62 1.34 -18.13 3.29
CA ASP A 62 1.66 -19.56 3.43
C ASP A 62 0.82 -20.44 2.50
N ALA A 63 -0.36 -19.97 2.08
CA ALA A 63 -1.20 -20.62 1.06
C ALA A 63 -0.64 -20.48 -0.38
N GLY A 64 0.54 -19.89 -0.56
CA GLY A 64 1.22 -19.72 -1.86
C GLY A 64 0.94 -18.39 -2.53
N ASN A 65 0.23 -17.46 -1.90
CA ASN A 65 0.01 -16.12 -2.44
C ASN A 65 1.15 -15.20 -2.01
N THR A 66 2.10 -14.90 -2.89
CA THR A 66 3.22 -14.05 -2.53
C THR A 66 2.77 -12.62 -2.23
N VAL A 67 2.77 -12.26 -0.95
CA VAL A 67 2.56 -10.91 -0.43
C VAL A 67 3.78 -10.41 0.33
N ARG A 68 4.09 -9.12 0.19
CA ARG A 68 5.14 -8.44 0.98
C ARG A 68 4.55 -7.23 1.69
N LEU A 69 4.82 -7.13 2.98
CA LEU A 69 4.42 -5.99 3.80
C LEU A 69 5.50 -4.91 3.76
N MET A 70 5.10 -3.68 3.47
CA MET A 70 5.91 -2.47 3.54
C MET A 70 5.28 -1.54 4.58
N GLY A 71 5.49 -1.90 5.86
CA GLY A 71 4.79 -1.30 7.00
C GLY A 71 4.97 0.21 7.09
N GLU A 72 6.21 0.68 6.89
CA GLU A 72 6.54 2.10 6.98
C GLU A 72 5.83 2.96 5.91
N GLN A 73 5.70 2.40 4.71
CA GLN A 73 5.05 3.06 3.58
C GLN A 73 3.52 2.88 3.60
N GLY A 74 3.01 1.99 4.47
CA GLY A 74 1.59 1.63 4.52
C GLY A 74 1.12 0.83 3.30
N LEU A 75 2.01 0.01 2.71
CA LEU A 75 1.75 -0.71 1.47
C LEU A 75 1.86 -2.24 1.65
N LEU A 76 1.07 -2.95 0.86
CA LEU A 76 1.17 -4.39 0.66
C LEU A 76 1.35 -4.63 -0.84
N THR A 77 2.36 -5.41 -1.21
CA THR A 77 2.60 -5.77 -2.61
C THR A 77 2.20 -7.21 -2.87
N THR A 78 1.70 -7.49 -4.07
CA THR A 78 1.47 -8.86 -4.59
C THR A 78 2.35 -9.08 -5.82
N ASP A 79 2.67 -10.33 -6.14
CA ASP A 79 3.60 -10.64 -7.24
C ASP A 79 2.90 -11.15 -8.52
N ASP A 80 1.81 -11.91 -8.37
CA ASP A 80 1.10 -12.51 -9.52
C ASP A 80 -0.43 -12.34 -9.44
N PRO A 81 -1.02 -11.40 -10.21
CA PRO A 81 -0.33 -10.31 -10.92
C PRO A 81 0.18 -9.22 -9.96
N PRO A 82 1.14 -8.38 -10.39
CA PRO A 82 1.77 -7.40 -9.52
C PRO A 82 0.81 -6.26 -9.16
N ARG A 83 0.72 -5.94 -7.87
CA ARG A 83 -0.15 -4.88 -7.35
C ARG A 83 0.47 -4.17 -6.15
N LEU A 84 0.06 -2.93 -5.94
CA LEU A 84 0.24 -2.21 -4.68
C LEU A 84 -1.12 -1.98 -4.03
N ILE A 85 -1.24 -2.30 -2.76
CA ILE A 85 -2.48 -2.20 -1.98
C ILE A 85 -2.20 -1.41 -0.71
N SER A 86 -3.02 -0.40 -0.44
CA SER A 86 -2.99 0.36 0.80
C SER A 86 -3.31 -0.55 1.99
N LEU A 87 -2.39 -0.64 2.94
CA LEU A 87 -2.64 -1.35 4.20
C LEU A 87 -3.76 -0.71 5.00
N ARG A 88 -3.92 0.61 4.88
CA ARG A 88 -5.04 1.32 5.51
C ARG A 88 -6.38 0.85 4.95
N LEU A 89 -6.48 0.68 3.63
CA LEU A 89 -7.72 0.17 3.01
C LEU A 89 -8.07 -1.24 3.52
N LEU A 90 -7.06 -2.11 3.63
CA LEU A 90 -7.24 -3.47 4.16
C LEU A 90 -7.64 -3.45 5.64
N ALA A 91 -6.94 -2.65 6.46
CA ALA A 91 -7.20 -2.51 7.89
C ALA A 91 -8.61 -1.95 8.17
N ASP A 92 -9.01 -0.87 7.49
CA ASP A 92 -10.35 -0.28 7.63
C ASP A 92 -11.45 -1.30 7.26
N ALA A 93 -11.23 -2.09 6.20
CA ALA A 93 -12.17 -3.12 5.78
C ALA A 93 -12.21 -4.33 6.71
N PHE A 94 -11.08 -4.71 7.30
CA PHE A 94 -11.01 -5.76 8.30
C PHE A 94 -11.72 -5.33 9.59
N THR A 95 -11.45 -4.12 10.09
CA THR A 95 -12.13 -3.53 11.25
C THR A 95 -13.64 -3.44 11.03
N ALA A 96 -14.09 -3.06 9.83
CA ALA A 96 -15.52 -2.98 9.50
C ALA A 96 -16.25 -4.33 9.58
N LEU A 97 -15.55 -5.45 9.47
CA LEU A 97 -16.10 -6.80 9.63
C LEU A 97 -16.15 -7.27 11.09
N GLY A 98 -15.44 -6.57 11.99
CA GLY A 98 -15.52 -6.76 13.45
C GLY A 98 -15.22 -8.18 13.91
N ASP A 99 -16.06 -8.70 14.81
CA ASP A 99 -15.88 -10.03 15.43
C ASP A 99 -15.82 -11.17 14.41
N ALA A 100 -16.49 -11.05 13.26
CA ALA A 100 -16.43 -12.07 12.22
C ALA A 100 -15.01 -12.19 11.64
N ALA A 101 -14.33 -11.06 11.44
CA ALA A 101 -12.94 -11.03 10.97
C ALA A 101 -11.98 -11.61 12.00
N MET A 102 -12.25 -11.37 13.29
CA MET A 102 -11.48 -11.91 14.40
C MET A 102 -11.65 -13.42 14.56
N HIS A 103 -12.83 -13.95 14.25
CA HIS A 103 -13.13 -15.39 14.36
C HIS A 103 -12.52 -16.22 13.22
N ASP A 104 -12.50 -15.66 12.00
CA ASP A 104 -11.85 -16.27 10.83
C ASP A 104 -10.97 -15.25 10.10
N PRO A 105 -9.78 -14.93 10.65
CA PRO A 105 -8.88 -13.95 10.06
C PRO A 105 -8.36 -14.38 8.69
N HIS A 106 -8.12 -15.69 8.49
CA HIS A 106 -7.61 -16.22 7.24
C HIS A 106 -8.66 -16.10 6.12
N GLY A 107 -9.87 -16.62 6.32
CA GLY A 107 -10.93 -16.52 5.32
C GLY A 107 -11.31 -15.07 5.04
N THR A 108 -11.27 -14.22 6.06
CA THR A 108 -11.54 -12.79 5.91
C THR A 108 -10.48 -12.09 5.07
N VAL A 109 -9.19 -12.26 5.38
CA VAL A 109 -8.11 -11.64 4.58
C VAL A 109 -8.16 -12.17 3.15
N ALA A 110 -8.35 -13.47 2.94
CA ALA A 110 -8.47 -14.04 1.59
C ALA A 110 -9.63 -13.42 0.80
N ALA A 111 -10.80 -13.23 1.43
CA ALA A 111 -11.95 -12.58 0.80
C ALA A 111 -11.71 -11.08 0.52
N LEU A 112 -11.05 -10.37 1.42
CA LEU A 112 -10.66 -8.97 1.21
C LEU A 112 -9.66 -8.82 0.06
N MET A 113 -8.64 -9.68 0.01
CA MET A 113 -7.66 -9.73 -1.07
C MET A 113 -8.34 -10.02 -2.41
N ALA A 114 -9.18 -11.06 -2.49
CA ALA A 114 -9.92 -11.37 -3.71
C ALA A 114 -10.80 -10.19 -4.18
N ARG A 115 -11.47 -9.51 -3.24
CA ARG A 115 -12.30 -8.34 -3.55
C ARG A 115 -11.50 -7.15 -4.03
N PHE A 116 -10.40 -6.81 -3.36
CA PHE A 116 -9.62 -5.61 -3.68
C PHE A 116 -8.74 -5.77 -4.90
N THR A 117 -8.32 -7.00 -5.22
CA THR A 117 -7.48 -7.29 -6.39
C THR A 117 -8.27 -7.48 -7.69
N ALA A 118 -9.61 -7.45 -7.62
CA ALA A 118 -10.49 -7.65 -8.77
C ALA A 118 -10.57 -6.45 -9.71
N ALA A 119 -10.34 -5.22 -9.20
CA ALA A 119 -10.40 -3.99 -9.99
C ALA A 119 -9.58 -2.87 -9.35
N GLU A 120 -9.03 -1.99 -10.20
CA GLU A 120 -8.41 -0.75 -9.74
C GLU A 120 -9.40 0.14 -8.97
N ARG A 121 -8.89 0.80 -7.92
CA ARG A 121 -9.66 1.70 -7.07
C ARG A 121 -8.75 2.57 -6.20
N PRO A 122 -9.29 3.60 -5.52
CA PRO A 122 -8.53 4.30 -4.50
C PRO A 122 -7.92 3.33 -3.48
N GLY A 123 -6.61 3.41 -3.28
CA GLY A 123 -5.81 2.50 -2.46
C GLY A 123 -5.39 1.18 -3.12
N VAL A 124 -5.72 0.91 -4.40
CA VAL A 124 -5.27 -0.29 -5.13
C VAL A 124 -4.76 0.10 -6.50
N LEU A 125 -3.48 -0.18 -6.76
CA LEU A 125 -2.83 0.01 -8.04
C LEU A 125 -2.53 -1.35 -8.68
N HIS A 126 -2.99 -1.56 -9.91
CA HIS A 126 -2.64 -2.72 -10.71
C HIS A 126 -1.44 -2.37 -11.57
N LEU A 127 -0.43 -3.25 -11.58
CA LEU A 127 0.79 -3.04 -12.34
C LEU A 127 0.83 -4.02 -13.51
N ARG A 128 1.40 -3.58 -14.63
CA ARG A 128 1.67 -4.45 -15.78
C ARG A 128 3.02 -5.14 -15.57
N PRO A 129 3.11 -6.48 -15.66
CA PRO A 129 4.42 -7.14 -15.71
C PRO A 129 5.18 -6.68 -16.97
N GLU A 130 6.52 -6.61 -16.89
CA GLU A 130 7.38 -6.32 -18.05
C GLU A 130 7.03 -4.99 -18.76
N TRP A 131 6.83 -3.92 -17.98
CA TRP A 131 6.28 -2.66 -18.49
C TRP A 131 7.11 -1.94 -19.55
N LEU A 132 8.45 -2.10 -19.53
CA LEU A 132 9.37 -1.53 -20.52
C LEU A 132 10.37 -2.61 -20.98
N ALA A 133 10.43 -2.84 -22.29
CA ALA A 133 11.40 -3.73 -22.92
C ALA A 133 12.42 -2.88 -23.70
N GLY A 134 13.66 -2.81 -23.21
CA GLY A 134 14.72 -2.00 -23.82
C GLY A 134 14.68 -0.54 -23.35
N GLU A 135 14.80 0.39 -24.30
CA GLU A 135 14.91 1.82 -24.04
C GLU A 135 13.82 2.61 -24.80
N VAL A 136 13.42 3.74 -24.23
CA VAL A 136 12.57 4.76 -24.89
C VAL A 136 13.31 6.09 -24.88
N ASP A 137 13.56 6.67 -26.05
CA ASP A 137 14.35 7.90 -26.21
C ASP A 137 15.71 7.86 -25.49
N GLY A 138 16.35 6.68 -25.49
CA GLY A 138 17.62 6.42 -24.81
C GLY A 138 17.52 6.25 -23.29
N MET A 139 16.31 6.18 -22.72
CA MET A 139 16.08 5.90 -21.31
C MET A 139 15.71 4.43 -21.12
N ASP A 140 16.49 3.70 -20.33
CA ASP A 140 16.11 2.39 -19.80
C ASP A 140 15.12 2.54 -18.62
N ARG A 141 14.77 1.43 -17.95
CA ARG A 141 13.84 1.43 -16.81
C ARG A 141 14.28 2.34 -15.68
N ALA A 142 15.56 2.30 -15.31
CA ALA A 142 16.11 3.08 -14.22
C ALA A 142 16.08 4.57 -14.58
N ALA A 143 16.57 4.93 -15.77
CA ALA A 143 16.58 6.31 -16.25
C ALA A 143 15.17 6.89 -16.39
N PHE A 144 14.20 6.12 -16.89
CA PHE A 144 12.81 6.55 -16.97
C PHE A 144 12.19 6.74 -15.58
N THR A 145 12.44 5.80 -14.66
CA THR A 145 11.99 5.90 -13.26
C THR A 145 12.56 7.15 -12.58
N ASP A 146 13.85 7.40 -12.76
CA ASP A 146 14.53 8.58 -12.22
C ASP A 146 14.00 9.89 -12.81
N ALA A 147 13.71 9.91 -14.12
CA ALA A 147 13.13 11.07 -14.78
C ALA A 147 11.72 11.39 -14.24
N VAL A 148 10.87 10.37 -14.07
CA VAL A 148 9.54 10.56 -13.46
C VAL A 148 9.66 10.97 -12.00
N ARG A 149 10.54 10.31 -11.23
CA ARG A 149 10.82 10.64 -9.83
C ARG A 149 11.23 12.10 -9.65
N ALA A 150 12.15 12.59 -10.48
CA ALA A 150 12.61 13.98 -10.40
C ALA A 150 11.48 15.00 -10.55
N MET A 151 10.38 14.64 -11.22
CA MET A 151 9.22 15.50 -11.42
C MET A 151 8.20 15.41 -10.28
N VAL A 152 8.05 14.23 -9.67
CA VAL A 152 6.99 13.98 -8.67
C VAL A 152 7.47 14.04 -7.22
N CYS A 153 8.78 13.90 -6.97
CA CYS A 153 9.34 13.93 -5.62
C CYS A 153 9.71 15.36 -5.21
N PRO A 154 9.03 15.96 -4.22
CA PRO A 154 9.48 17.21 -3.65
C PRO A 154 10.84 17.02 -2.95
N PRO A 155 11.66 18.08 -2.80
CA PRO A 155 12.94 17.95 -2.11
C PRO A 155 12.77 17.45 -0.68
N GLY A 156 13.62 16.52 -0.27
CA GLY A 156 13.56 15.90 1.05
C GLY A 156 12.45 14.87 1.23
N ALA A 157 11.59 14.65 0.22
CA ALA A 157 10.62 13.57 0.28
C ALA A 157 11.31 12.20 0.26
N SER A 158 10.84 11.30 1.12
CA SER A 158 11.21 9.90 1.05
C SER A 158 10.47 9.24 -0.12
N TRP A 159 11.16 8.39 -0.87
CA TRP A 159 10.61 7.70 -2.03
C TRP A 159 11.28 6.34 -2.19
N SER A 160 10.62 5.42 -2.88
CA SER A 160 11.22 4.17 -3.30
C SER A 160 10.47 3.65 -4.54
N SER A 161 11.14 2.80 -5.31
CA SER A 161 10.64 2.24 -6.57
C SER A 161 10.86 0.74 -6.63
N ASP A 162 10.02 0.07 -7.42
CA ASP A 162 10.24 -1.28 -7.93
C ASP A 162 10.26 -1.18 -9.46
N GLU A 163 11.46 -0.98 -10.00
CA GLU A 163 11.69 -0.77 -11.44
C GLU A 163 11.31 -1.98 -12.27
N ASP A 164 11.38 -3.20 -11.71
CA ASP A 164 10.99 -4.42 -12.41
C ASP A 164 9.47 -4.51 -12.59
N ARG A 165 8.71 -3.99 -11.62
CA ARG A 165 7.24 -3.93 -11.67
C ARG A 165 6.69 -2.63 -12.24
N GLY A 166 7.54 -1.64 -12.48
CA GLY A 166 7.13 -0.33 -12.96
C GLY A 166 6.35 0.44 -11.91
N ALA A 167 6.79 0.39 -10.65
CA ALA A 167 6.14 1.10 -9.55
C ALA A 167 7.04 2.15 -8.94
N LEU A 168 6.45 3.31 -8.63
CA LEU A 168 7.07 4.37 -7.84
C LEU A 168 6.13 4.75 -6.70
N TRP A 169 6.65 4.91 -5.49
CA TRP A 169 5.88 5.48 -4.39
C TRP A 169 6.67 6.54 -3.63
N VAL A 170 5.95 7.59 -3.23
CA VAL A 170 6.50 8.83 -2.69
C VAL A 170 5.76 9.19 -1.41
N ALA A 171 6.51 9.38 -0.33
CA ALA A 171 5.99 9.91 0.93
C ALA A 171 5.85 11.43 0.82
N VAL A 172 4.61 11.91 0.89
CA VAL A 172 4.22 13.30 0.78
C VAL A 172 3.79 13.80 2.15
N ALA A 173 4.63 14.61 2.77
CA ALA A 173 4.33 15.33 4.00
C ALA A 173 3.92 16.78 3.68
N VAL A 174 3.06 17.35 4.52
CA VAL A 174 2.71 18.78 4.47
C VAL A 174 3.43 19.47 5.63
N GLY A 175 4.12 20.56 5.32
CA GLY A 175 4.94 21.32 6.27
C GLY A 175 6.43 21.30 5.92
N GLU A 176 7.19 22.21 6.50
CA GLU A 176 8.65 22.13 6.41
C GLU A 176 9.12 20.84 7.09
N PRO A 177 10.14 20.15 6.56
CA PRO A 177 10.77 19.05 7.27
C PRO A 177 11.20 19.63 8.61
N ALA A 178 10.56 19.19 9.69
CA ALA A 178 10.89 19.69 11.02
C ALA A 178 12.38 19.37 11.24
N GLU A 179 13.24 20.38 11.12
CA GLU A 179 14.59 20.31 11.65
C GLU A 179 14.42 19.82 13.08
N GLU A 180 15.04 18.69 13.41
CA GLU A 180 14.95 17.94 14.68
C GLU A 180 14.87 18.85 15.92
N GLN A 181 13.71 19.45 16.16
CA GLN A 181 13.40 20.18 17.37
C GLN A 181 12.70 19.15 18.24
N ALA A 182 13.48 18.61 19.18
CA ALA A 182 13.15 17.56 20.14
C ALA A 182 12.05 17.97 21.15
N GLY A 183 10.93 18.48 20.67
CA GLY A 183 9.80 18.92 21.47
C GLY A 183 8.49 18.49 20.83
N VAL A 184 7.95 17.37 21.32
CA VAL A 184 6.55 16.86 21.27
C VAL A 184 5.62 17.63 20.32
N GLY A 185 5.97 17.67 19.04
CA GLY A 185 5.11 18.11 17.95
C GLY A 185 4.70 16.86 17.21
N THR A 186 3.40 16.64 17.05
CA THR A 186 2.90 15.53 16.23
C THR A 186 3.35 15.77 14.79
N CYS A 187 4.47 15.16 14.37
CA CYS A 187 4.85 15.12 12.97
C CYS A 187 3.67 14.58 12.18
N GLN A 188 3.08 15.42 11.33
CA GLN A 188 1.98 15.01 10.50
C GLN A 188 2.50 13.89 9.58
N GLU A 189 1.95 12.70 9.75
CA GLU A 189 2.40 11.54 8.99
C GLU A 189 2.24 11.78 7.50
N ALA A 190 3.28 11.42 6.75
CA ALA A 190 3.28 11.51 5.30
C ALA A 190 2.22 10.57 4.71
N ASN A 191 1.50 11.05 3.70
CA ASN A 191 0.69 10.20 2.84
C ASN A 191 1.58 9.56 1.78
N THR A 192 1.31 8.34 1.36
CA THR A 192 2.10 7.69 0.30
C THR A 192 1.33 7.73 -1.01
N MET A 193 1.85 8.48 -1.98
CA MET A 193 1.39 8.42 -3.37
C MET A 193 2.02 7.21 -4.05
N MET A 194 1.25 6.49 -4.87
CA MET A 194 1.71 5.37 -5.69
C MET A 194 1.42 5.68 -7.17
N LEU A 195 2.38 5.35 -8.03
CA LEU A 195 2.34 5.63 -9.46
C LEU A 195 2.74 4.39 -10.27
N ASP A 196 1.96 4.09 -11.31
CA ASP A 196 2.24 3.06 -12.29
C ASP A 196 3.04 3.65 -13.45
N LEU A 197 4.33 3.31 -13.50
CA LEU A 197 5.26 3.76 -14.54
C LEU A 197 4.94 3.16 -15.91
N ALA A 198 4.30 1.99 -15.97
CA ALA A 198 3.82 1.42 -17.24
C ALA A 198 2.79 2.34 -17.88
N ARG A 199 1.86 2.84 -17.06
CA ARG A 199 0.83 3.76 -17.53
C ARG A 199 1.40 5.11 -17.97
N VAL A 200 2.37 5.63 -17.22
CA VAL A 200 3.09 6.87 -17.60
C VAL A 200 3.83 6.67 -18.93
N LEU A 201 4.48 5.52 -19.12
CA LEU A 201 5.16 5.17 -20.36
C LEU A 201 4.20 5.07 -21.56
N ASP A 202 3.05 4.41 -21.41
CA ASP A 202 2.06 4.30 -22.49
C ASP A 202 1.60 5.71 -22.94
N LEU A 203 1.27 6.59 -21.98
CA LEU A 203 0.86 7.97 -22.27
C LEU A 203 2.00 8.80 -22.87
N TYR A 204 3.24 8.55 -22.43
CA TYR A 204 4.44 9.17 -23.00
C TYR A 204 4.65 8.77 -24.45
N GLN A 205 4.51 7.50 -24.79
CA GLN A 205 4.62 7.00 -26.16
C GLN A 205 3.51 7.60 -27.05
N GLU A 206 2.28 7.65 -26.57
CA GLU A 206 1.18 8.32 -27.29
C GLU A 206 1.46 9.81 -27.53
N ALA A 207 2.06 10.51 -26.57
CA ALA A 207 2.43 11.91 -26.71
C ALA A 207 3.60 12.09 -27.70
N ARG A 208 4.60 11.20 -27.64
CA ARG A 208 5.74 11.15 -28.55
C ARG A 208 5.31 10.93 -30.00
N GLU A 209 4.35 10.04 -30.25
CA GLU A 209 3.79 9.82 -31.59
C GLU A 209 3.13 11.08 -32.17
N LYS A 210 2.45 11.87 -31.32
CA LYS A 210 1.78 13.12 -31.71
C LYS A 210 2.77 14.27 -31.89
N GLN A 211 3.89 14.24 -31.18
CA GLN A 211 4.88 15.32 -31.11
C GLN A 211 6.32 14.76 -31.22
N PRO A 212 6.72 14.21 -32.38
CA PRO A 212 7.99 13.50 -32.50
C PRO A 212 9.21 14.38 -32.23
N ASP A 213 9.14 15.68 -32.58
CA ASP A 213 10.25 16.62 -32.45
C ASP A 213 10.36 17.28 -31.07
N ALA A 214 9.40 17.06 -30.16
CA ALA A 214 9.41 17.67 -28.83
C ALA A 214 10.54 17.09 -27.95
N ALA A 215 11.07 17.86 -27.01
CA ALA A 215 12.09 17.34 -26.11
C ALA A 215 11.49 16.26 -25.18
N ALA A 216 12.23 15.17 -24.96
CA ALA A 216 11.77 14.04 -24.13
C ALA A 216 11.30 14.48 -22.73
N GLY A 217 12.07 15.35 -22.07
CA GLY A 217 11.71 15.86 -20.75
C GLY A 217 10.49 16.78 -20.74
N GLU A 218 10.21 17.49 -21.83
CA GLU A 218 9.01 18.35 -21.93
C GLU A 218 7.76 17.49 -22.05
N LEU A 219 7.77 16.49 -22.94
CA LEU A 219 6.66 15.54 -23.08
C LEU A 219 6.40 14.75 -21.81
N LEU A 220 7.47 14.25 -21.17
CA LEU A 220 7.32 13.49 -19.93
C LEU A 220 6.72 14.35 -18.81
N ARG A 221 7.15 15.62 -18.69
CA ARG A 221 6.57 16.58 -17.74
C ARG A 221 5.09 16.82 -18.03
N GLU A 222 4.71 17.02 -19.29
CA GLU A 222 3.31 17.20 -19.70
C GLU A 222 2.45 15.98 -19.27
N VAL A 223 2.93 14.78 -19.58
CA VAL A 223 2.23 13.52 -19.26
C VAL A 223 2.09 13.32 -17.75
N VAL A 224 3.18 13.45 -17.00
CA VAL A 224 3.16 13.27 -15.54
C VAL A 224 2.23 14.31 -14.89
N SER A 225 2.26 15.56 -15.35
CA SER A 225 1.33 16.60 -14.89
C SER A 225 -0.13 16.22 -15.15
N GLY A 226 -0.42 15.68 -16.33
CA GLY A 226 -1.75 15.19 -16.70
C GLY A 226 -2.24 14.05 -15.81
N VAL A 227 -1.37 13.07 -15.52
CA VAL A 227 -1.68 11.93 -14.62
C VAL A 227 -2.02 12.43 -13.21
N LEU A 228 -1.19 13.32 -12.66
CA LEU A 228 -1.39 13.91 -11.34
C LEU A 228 -2.69 14.71 -11.24
N ALA A 229 -2.99 15.51 -12.26
CA ALA A 229 -4.20 16.34 -12.31
C ALA A 229 -5.47 15.49 -12.45
N ALA A 230 -5.43 14.43 -13.27
CA ALA A 230 -6.58 13.55 -13.48
C ALA A 230 -6.92 12.73 -12.22
N GLY A 231 -5.92 12.35 -11.42
CA GLY A 231 -6.13 11.52 -10.23
C GLY A 231 -6.76 10.16 -10.52
N GLY A 232 -6.61 9.67 -11.76
CA GLY A 232 -7.30 8.50 -12.31
C GLY A 232 -6.44 7.23 -12.33
N PRO A 233 -6.77 6.26 -13.21
CA PRO A 233 -6.01 5.01 -13.37
C PRO A 233 -4.51 5.24 -13.51
N GLY A 234 -3.72 4.39 -12.86
CA GLY A 234 -2.26 4.52 -12.80
C GLY A 234 -1.73 5.42 -11.67
N LEU A 235 -2.60 6.05 -10.88
CA LEU A 235 -2.21 6.81 -9.70
C LEU A 235 -3.18 6.56 -8.54
N THR A 236 -2.64 6.31 -7.35
CA THR A 236 -3.46 6.17 -6.15
C THR A 236 -2.68 6.59 -4.90
N TRP A 237 -3.35 6.58 -3.75
CA TRP A 237 -2.77 7.03 -2.48
C TRP A 237 -3.12 6.05 -1.36
N THR A 238 -2.29 5.96 -0.32
CA THR A 238 -2.61 5.12 0.84
C THR A 238 -3.80 5.67 1.63
N ARG A 239 -3.97 6.99 1.66
CA ARG A 239 -5.18 7.69 2.13
C ARG A 239 -5.62 8.76 1.13
N THR A 240 -6.89 9.16 1.19
CA THR A 240 -7.39 10.27 0.37
C THR A 240 -6.51 11.51 0.56
N PRO A 241 -5.88 12.03 -0.49
CA PRO A 241 -4.93 13.12 -0.33
C PRO A 241 -5.64 14.44 -0.03
N THR A 242 -5.04 15.23 0.86
CA THR A 242 -5.53 16.59 1.14
C THR A 242 -5.21 17.53 -0.03
N PRO A 243 -5.89 18.68 -0.15
CA PRO A 243 -5.54 19.69 -1.16
C PRO A 243 -4.10 20.19 -1.05
N GLU A 244 -3.53 20.20 0.16
CA GLU A 244 -2.14 20.62 0.40
C GLU A 244 -1.15 19.56 -0.07
N GLU A 245 -1.40 18.28 0.19
CA GLU A 245 -0.58 17.18 -0.34
C GLU A 245 -0.56 17.19 -1.87
N ARG A 246 -1.71 17.43 -2.50
CA ARG A 246 -1.79 17.58 -3.97
C ARG A 246 -0.99 18.78 -4.45
N ARG A 247 -1.01 19.90 -3.73
CA ARG A 247 -0.23 21.09 -4.07
C ARG A 247 1.27 20.82 -3.97
N VAL A 248 1.71 20.15 -2.90
CA VAL A 248 3.12 19.77 -2.70
C VAL A 248 3.66 18.96 -3.89
N VAL A 249 2.88 17.97 -4.38
CA VAL A 249 3.27 17.19 -5.56
C VAL A 249 3.22 18.02 -6.84
N ALA A 250 2.20 18.87 -7.02
CA ALA A 250 2.08 19.74 -8.19
C ALA A 250 3.22 20.77 -8.28
N ASP A 251 3.65 21.33 -7.15
CA ASP A 251 4.76 22.29 -7.07
C ASP A 251 6.11 21.64 -7.43
N GLY A 252 6.23 20.32 -7.29
CA GLY A 252 7.38 19.53 -7.77
C GLY A 252 7.56 19.61 -9.29
N LEU A 253 6.46 19.70 -10.04
CA LEU A 253 6.47 19.69 -11.52
C LEU A 253 7.00 20.98 -12.15
N THR A 254 6.95 22.09 -11.41
CA THR A 254 7.32 23.42 -11.90
C THR A 254 8.82 23.70 -11.82
N ARG A 255 9.60 22.74 -11.34
CA ARG A 255 11.06 22.83 -11.17
C ARG A 255 11.79 22.22 -12.37
#